data_AF-A0A3P7F2B0-F1
#
_entry.id   AF-A0A3P7F2B0-F1
#
_cell.length_a   1.000
_cell.length_b   1.000
_cell.length_c   1.000
_cell.angle_alpha   90.00
_cell.angle_beta   90.00
_cell.angle_gamma   90.00
#
_symmetry.space_group_name_H-M   'P 1'
#
loop_
_entity.id
_entity.type
_entity.pdbx_description
1 polymer ?
#
loop_
_entity_poly.entity_id
_entity_poly.type
_entity_poly.pdbx_seq_one_letter_code
_entity_poly.pdbx_strand_id
1 'polypeptide(L)'
;MSQNQTWYSIIDYLYVKTNNGAFSLKLRKRMFFALEECKNLLISCNDEMDFVEQKLLKQIVLDHAACTLGKNSEAQFIIQEQIDIS
;
A
#
# COMPACT_ATOMS: atom_id res chain seq x y z
N MET A 1 -31.06 -4.93 -1.14
CA MET A 1 -30.07 -3.88 -0.87
C MET A 1 -28.73 -4.45 -1.29
N SER A 2 -28.06 -3.87 -2.29
CA SER A 2 -26.86 -4.48 -2.87
C SER A 2 -25.81 -4.64 -1.80
N GLN A 3 -25.18 -5.82 -1.74
CA GLN A 3 -23.99 -6.03 -0.94
C GLN A 3 -23.03 -4.89 -1.26
N ASN A 4 -22.50 -4.21 -0.24
CA ASN A 4 -21.59 -3.07 -0.38
C ASN A 4 -20.51 -3.44 -1.41
N GLN A 5 -20.67 -2.95 -2.64
CA GLN A 5 -19.67 -3.15 -3.68
C GLN A 5 -18.55 -2.19 -3.34
N THR A 6 -17.50 -2.75 -2.75
CA THR A 6 -16.25 -2.04 -2.53
C THR A 6 -15.59 -1.85 -3.89
N TRP A 7 -15.41 -0.59 -4.30
CA TRP A 7 -14.75 -0.25 -5.55
C TRP A 7 -13.30 0.13 -5.29
N TYR A 8 -12.39 -0.51 -6.01
CA TYR A 8 -10.97 -0.20 -5.97
C TYR A 8 -10.56 0.40 -7.31
N SER A 9 -9.89 1.55 -7.28
CA SER A 9 -9.48 2.25 -8.51
C SER A 9 -8.17 1.71 -9.06
N ILE A 10 -7.27 1.23 -8.18
CA ILE A 10 -6.00 0.63 -8.53
C ILE A 10 -5.88 -0.70 -7.79
N ILE A 11 -5.56 -1.76 -8.53
CA ILE A 11 -5.29 -3.09 -7.98
C ILE A 11 -4.07 -3.65 -8.73
N ASP A 12 -2.93 -3.83 -8.06
CA ASP A 12 -1.73 -4.41 -8.68
C ASP A 12 -0.67 -4.81 -7.64
N TYR A 13 0.41 -5.42 -8.12
CA TYR A 13 1.60 -5.73 -7.35
C TYR A 13 2.59 -4.57 -7.29
N LEU A 14 3.08 -4.28 -6.09
CA LEU A 14 4.16 -3.33 -5.85
C LEU A 14 5.33 -3.99 -5.10
N TYR A 15 6.52 -3.43 -5.30
CA TYR A 15 7.73 -3.86 -4.61
C TYR A 15 8.02 -2.95 -3.41
N VAL A 16 7.83 -3.47 -2.21
CA VAL A 16 7.96 -2.73 -0.96
C VAL A 16 9.32 -2.98 -0.34
N LYS A 17 10.00 -1.91 0.08
CA LYS A 17 11.25 -2.03 0.83
C LYS A 17 10.94 -2.43 2.27
N THR A 18 11.35 -3.63 2.68
CA THR A 18 11.24 -4.07 4.07
C THR A 18 12.52 -3.71 4.82
N ASN A 19 12.48 -2.70 5.70
CA ASN A 19 13.59 -2.42 6.60
C ASN A 19 13.45 -3.29 7.86
N ASN A 20 13.83 -4.57 7.78
CA ASN A 20 14.12 -5.33 9.00
C ASN A 20 15.58 -5.03 9.38
N GLY A 21 15.79 -4.62 10.64
CA GLY A 21 17.09 -4.14 11.13
C GLY A 21 18.26 -5.08 10.81
N ALA A 22 19.41 -4.46 10.56
CA ALA A 22 20.71 -5.03 10.16
C ALA A 22 20.87 -5.39 8.66
N PHE A 23 21.78 -4.66 8.00
CA PHE A 23 22.39 -4.88 6.68
C PHE A 23 21.58 -5.70 5.65
N SER A 24 20.33 -5.35 5.36
CA SER A 24 19.66 -5.88 4.18
C SER A 24 20.07 -5.05 2.96
N LEU A 25 20.70 -5.69 1.98
CA LEU A 25 20.92 -5.15 0.63
C LEU A 25 19.54 -4.99 -0.05
N LYS A 26 18.79 -3.96 0.39
CA LYS A 26 17.48 -3.51 -0.12
C LYS A 26 16.62 -4.63 -0.73
N LEU A 27 16.35 -5.71 0.01
CA LEU A 27 15.39 -6.70 -0.44
C LEU A 27 14.01 -6.03 -0.53
N ARG A 28 13.49 -5.91 -1.75
CA ARG A 28 12.12 -5.48 -1.99
C ARG A 28 11.24 -6.73 -2.03
N LYS A 29 10.20 -6.78 -1.20
CA LYS A 29 9.19 -7.83 -1.25
C LYS A 29 8.11 -7.42 -2.24
N ARG A 30 7.76 -8.30 -3.18
CA ARG A 30 6.57 -8.13 -4.03
C ARG A 30 5.33 -8.37 -3.16
N MET A 31 4.38 -7.45 -3.19
CA MET A 31 3.14 -7.51 -2.42
C MET A 31 1.98 -7.03 -3.28
N PHE A 32 0.77 -7.50 -2.98
CA PHE A 32 -0.44 -7.09 -3.69
C PHE A 32 -1.09 -5.91 -2.99
N PHE A 33 -1.54 -4.93 -3.75
CA PHE A 33 -2.13 -3.70 -3.25
C PHE A 33 -3.46 -3.40 -3.92
N ALA A 34 -4.37 -2.79 -3.16
CA ALA A 34 -5.62 -2.26 -3.67
C ALA A 34 -5.88 -0.88 -3.04
N LEU A 35 -6.23 0.10 -3.87
CA LEU A 35 -6.60 1.44 -3.45
C LEU A 35 -8.12 1.59 -3.47
N GLU A 36 -8.72 1.75 -2.29
CA GLU A 36 -10.12 2.14 -2.15
C GLU A 36 -10.21 3.67 -2.07
N GLU A 37 -10.36 4.32 -3.24
CA GLU A 37 -10.39 5.78 -3.35
C GLU A 37 -11.49 6.42 -2.49
N CYS A 38 -12.69 5.82 -2.44
CA CYS A 38 -13.82 6.36 -1.67
C CYS A 38 -13.54 6.48 -0.17
N LYS A 39 -12.55 5.74 0.34
CA LYS A 39 -12.15 5.75 1.75
C LYS A 39 -10.74 6.28 1.97
N ASN A 40 -10.08 6.79 0.92
CA ASN A 40 -8.65 7.13 0.94
C ASN A 40 -7.81 6.01 1.60
N LEU A 41 -8.07 4.75 1.26
CA LEU A 41 -7.49 3.60 1.95
C LEU A 41 -6.63 2.77 1.02
N LEU A 42 -5.35 2.62 1.34
CA LEU A 42 -4.45 1.70 0.66
C LEU A 42 -4.34 0.40 1.44
N ILE A 43 -4.75 -0.69 0.82
CA ILE A 43 -4.75 -2.04 1.39
C ILE A 43 -3.59 -2.83 0.80
N SER A 44 -2.98 -3.69 1.61
CA SER A 44 -1.93 -4.60 1.16
C SER A 44 -2.13 -6.03 1.66
N CYS A 45 -1.79 -6.99 0.81
CA CYS A 45 -1.89 -8.45 1.01
C CYS A 45 -0.59 -9.12 0.53
N ASN A 46 -0.37 -10.41 0.84
CA ASN A 46 0.80 -11.11 0.29
C ASN A 46 0.67 -11.29 -1.22
N ASP A 47 -0.54 -11.65 -1.67
CA ASP A 47 -0.89 -11.92 -3.05
C ASP A 47 -2.37 -11.60 -3.33
N GLU A 48 -2.78 -11.84 -4.56
CA GLU A 48 -4.15 -11.62 -5.05
C GLU A 48 -5.18 -12.56 -4.39
N MET A 49 -4.80 -13.80 -4.03
CA MET A 49 -5.70 -14.74 -3.37
C MET A 49 -6.01 -14.29 -1.95
N ASP A 50 -5.00 -13.84 -1.21
CA ASP A 50 -5.19 -13.21 0.10
C ASP A 50 -6.14 -12.01 0.01
N PHE A 51 -6.09 -11.23 -1.07
CA PHE A 51 -7.02 -10.12 -1.28
C PHE A 51 -8.46 -10.59 -1.50
N VAL A 52 -8.67 -11.59 -2.36
CA VAL A 52 -10.02 -12.19 -2.60
C VAL A 52 -10.60 -12.79 -1.32
N GLU A 53 -9.76 -13.45 -0.52
CA GLU A 53 -10.13 -14.03 0.78
C GLU A 53 -10.20 -13.00 1.92
N GLN A 54 -9.92 -11.71 1.63
CA GLN A 54 -9.84 -10.62 2.60
C GLN A 54 -8.85 -10.83 3.76
N LYS A 55 -7.75 -11.55 3.51
CA LYS A 55 -6.59 -11.70 4.41
C LYS A 55 -5.64 -10.50 4.25
N LEU A 56 -6.00 -9.40 4.89
CA LEU A 56 -5.26 -8.14 4.79
C LEU A 56 -4.00 -8.16 5.68
N LEU A 57 -2.85 -7.74 5.15
CA LEU A 57 -1.60 -7.58 5.92
C LEU A 57 -1.53 -6.24 6.63
N LYS A 58 -1.76 -5.16 5.87
CA LYS A 58 -1.70 -3.79 6.37
C LYS A 58 -2.68 -2.93 5.59
N GLN A 59 -3.30 -2.01 6.31
CA GLN A 59 -4.13 -0.93 5.75
C GLN A 59 -3.50 0.39 6.14
N ILE A 60 -3.44 1.34 5.20
CA ILE A 60 -2.88 2.67 5.39
C ILE A 60 -3.96 3.66 5.00
N VAL A 61 -4.41 4.47 5.96
CA VAL A 61 -5.28 5.62 5.68
C VAL A 61 -4.41 6.70 5.05
N LEU A 62 -4.81 7.18 3.89
CA LEU A 62 -4.09 8.16 3.08
C LEU A 62 -4.56 9.59 3.34
N ASP A 63 -5.53 9.79 4.24
CA ASP A 63 -5.91 11.13 4.67
C ASP A 63 -4.67 11.85 5.20
N HIS A 64 -4.36 12.98 4.57
CA HIS A 64 -3.18 13.80 4.84
C HIS A 64 -1.81 13.12 4.58
N ALA A 65 -1.78 11.94 3.97
CA ALA A 65 -0.52 11.32 3.57
C ALA A 65 0.15 12.11 2.43
N ALA A 66 1.48 12.19 2.48
CA ALA A 66 2.27 12.79 1.41
C ALA A 66 2.83 11.68 0.49
N CYS A 67 2.69 11.87 -0.83
CA CYS A 67 3.32 11.02 -1.83
C CYS A 67 4.48 11.75 -2.48
N THR A 68 5.70 11.19 -2.38
CA THR A 68 6.90 11.73 -3.02
C THR A 68 7.40 10.78 -4.09
N LEU A 69 7.52 11.27 -5.33
CA LEU A 69 8.13 10.53 -6.43
C LEU A 69 9.65 10.42 -6.25
N GLY A 70 10.22 9.27 -6.62
CA GLY A 70 11.65 9.05 -6.58
C GLY A 70 12.38 9.87 -7.64
N LYS A 71 13.29 10.77 -7.23
CA LYS A 71 14.05 11.65 -8.13
C LYS A 71 14.76 10.95 -9.31
N ASN A 72 15.16 9.69 -9.12
CA ASN A 72 15.95 8.94 -10.10
C ASN A 72 15.20 7.72 -10.68
N SER A 73 13.89 7.63 -10.48
CA SER A 73 13.10 6.49 -10.97
C SER A 73 11.63 6.85 -11.04
N GLU A 74 11.07 6.88 -12.26
CA GLU A 74 9.63 7.08 -12.50
C GLU A 74 8.77 5.96 -11.91
N ALA A 75 9.37 4.80 -11.63
CA ALA A 75 8.71 3.63 -11.05
C ALA A 75 8.86 3.53 -9.53
N GLN A 76 9.21 4.62 -8.84
CA GLN A 76 9.36 4.64 -7.39
C GLN A 76 8.65 5.82 -6.77
N PHE A 77 7.96 5.55 -5.66
CA PHE A 77 7.34 6.56 -4.83
C PHE A 77 7.44 6.16 -3.36
N ILE A 78 7.26 7.15 -2.49
CA ILE A 78 7.22 6.98 -1.04
C ILE A 78 5.91 7.59 -0.56
N ILE A 79 5.15 6.80 0.20
CA ILE A 79 4.01 7.29 0.96
C ILE A 79 4.50 7.54 2.40
N GLN A 80 4.35 8.77 2.87
CA GLN A 80 4.62 9.16 4.25
C GLN A 80 3.29 9.37 4.97
N GLU A 81 3.01 8.51 5.96
CA GLU A 81 1.91 8.69 6.89
C GLU A 81 2.19 9.94 7.74
N GLN A 82 1.26 10.87 7.82
CA GLN A 82 1.42 12.05 8.68
C GLN A 82 1.19 11.59 10.13
N ILE A 83 2.25 11.62 10.94
CA ILE A 83 2.14 11.37 12.38
C ILE A 83 1.78 12.71 13.02
N ASP A 84 0.53 12.88 13.42
CA ASP A 84 0.16 14.01 14.26
C ASP A 84 0.87 13.88 15.60
N ILE A 85 1.81 14.80 15.85
CA ILE A 85 2.44 14.97 17.15
C ILE A 85 1.54 15.92 17.93
N SER A 86 0.55 15.35 18.63
CA SER A 86 -0.30 16.06 19.60
C SER A 86 0.42 16.27 20.93
#